data_AF-A0A3N1HFE0-F1
#
_entry.id   AF-A0A3N1HFE0-F1
#
_cell.length_a   1.000
_cell.length_b   1.000
_cell.length_c   1.000
_cell.angle_alpha   90.00
_cell.angle_beta   90.00
_cell.angle_gamma   90.00
#
_symmetry.space_group_name_H-M   'P 1'
#
loop_
_entity.id
_entity.type
_entity.pdbx_description
1 polymer ?
#
loop_
_entity_poly.entity_id
_entity_poly.type
_entity_poly.pdbx_seq_one_letter_code
_entity_poly.pdbx_strand_id
1 'polypeptide(L)'
;MRREFIVPDDAADEARRGLLRDLHDGLGPALAAIALGLRAARHLAAHDPASVGPLLARLEDEAHGAVDDVRRLASGSCPAVLARLGLAGAVRAHVASLADRHPVRVDVRCADVPDLPVRVQVAAYRIVCEALTNVVRHAGARHCSVRLRFDGRLHVEVVDDGVGLVPDQGGGVGLGSMRDRAREVGGTWRAEHAAAGGTRIAAELPLAGGA
;
A
#
# COMPACT_ATOMS: atom_id res chain seq x y z
N MET A 1 -9.10 -25.55 36.28
CA MET A 1 -8.94 -24.12 36.60
C MET A 1 -8.53 -23.39 35.32
N ARG A 2 -9.46 -22.69 34.67
CA ARG A 2 -9.24 -21.98 33.39
C ARG A 2 -8.34 -20.77 33.67
N ARG A 3 -7.22 -20.65 32.97
CA ARG A 3 -6.44 -19.41 32.91
C ARG A 3 -7.12 -18.50 31.88
N GLU A 4 -7.82 -17.48 32.34
CA GLU A 4 -8.22 -16.35 31.51
C GLU A 4 -6.95 -15.58 31.13
N PHE A 5 -6.67 -15.53 29.83
CA PHE A 5 -5.64 -14.70 29.26
C PHE A 5 -6.20 -13.27 29.20
N ILE A 6 -5.92 -12.47 30.22
CA ILE A 6 -6.17 -11.03 30.16
C ILE A 6 -5.13 -10.45 29.20
N VAL A 7 -5.55 -10.12 27.99
CA VAL A 7 -4.76 -9.32 27.06
C VAL A 7 -4.64 -7.92 27.69
N PRO A 8 -3.42 -7.39 27.93
CA PRO A 8 -3.26 -6.07 28.53
C PRO A 8 -3.88 -4.99 27.64
N ASP A 9 -4.68 -4.11 28.24
CA ASP A 9 -5.44 -3.01 27.63
C ASP A 9 -4.55 -2.10 26.74
N ASP A 10 -3.27 -1.97 27.10
CA ASP A 10 -2.29 -1.09 26.44
C ASP A 10 -2.02 -1.44 24.97
N ALA A 11 -2.01 -2.73 24.60
CA ALA A 11 -1.72 -3.15 23.22
C ALA A 11 -2.90 -2.87 22.27
N ALA A 12 -4.13 -2.99 22.76
CA ALA A 12 -5.33 -2.64 22.03
C ALA A 12 -5.46 -1.13 21.85
N ASP A 13 -5.12 -0.37 22.89
CA ASP A 13 -5.14 1.09 22.86
C ASP A 13 -4.03 1.69 22.00
N GLU A 14 -2.82 1.11 22.00
CA GLU A 14 -1.73 1.48 21.08
C GLU A 14 -2.13 1.21 19.63
N ALA A 15 -2.74 0.05 19.36
CA ALA A 15 -3.26 -0.29 18.04
C ALA A 15 -4.40 0.65 17.60
N ARG A 16 -5.27 1.06 18.53
CA ARG A 16 -6.35 2.03 18.29
C ARG A 16 -5.79 3.43 18.01
N ARG A 17 -4.81 3.89 18.77
CA ARG A 17 -4.10 5.17 18.54
C ARG A 17 -3.34 5.16 17.21
N GLY A 18 -2.69 4.05 16.88
CA GLY A 18 -2.06 3.82 15.58
C GLY A 18 -3.06 3.89 14.44
N LEU A 19 -4.19 3.21 14.57
CA LEU A 19 -5.29 3.25 13.59
C LEU A 19 -5.85 4.68 13.42
N LEU A 20 -6.04 5.43 14.50
CA LEU A 20 -6.52 6.81 14.45
C LEU A 20 -5.53 7.76 13.79
N ARG A 21 -4.21 7.58 14.01
CA ARG A 21 -3.16 8.35 13.30
C ARG A 21 -3.10 7.99 11.82
N ASP A 22 -3.09 6.69 11.50
CA ASP A 22 -3.09 6.21 10.11
C ASP A 22 -4.35 6.70 9.35
N LEU A 23 -5.50 6.77 10.02
CA LEU A 23 -6.73 7.38 9.49
C LEU A 23 -6.59 8.90 9.32
N HIS A 24 -6.00 9.62 10.27
CA HIS A 24 -5.86 11.07 10.19
C HIS A 24 -4.90 11.48 9.07
N ASP A 25 -3.73 10.83 9.00
CA ASP A 25 -2.66 11.16 8.06
C ASP A 25 -3.00 10.75 6.62
N GLY A 26 -3.76 9.66 6.43
CA GLY A 26 -4.20 9.18 5.12
C GLY A 26 -5.51 9.80 4.63
N LEU A 27 -6.53 9.87 5.50
CA LEU A 27 -7.90 10.21 5.09
C LEU A 27 -8.19 11.71 5.17
N GLY A 28 -7.57 12.42 6.11
CA GLY A 28 -7.78 13.86 6.32
C GLY A 28 -7.44 14.68 5.07
N PRO A 29 -6.22 14.55 4.51
CA PRO A 29 -5.81 15.26 3.30
C PRO A 29 -6.67 14.89 2.08
N ALA A 30 -7.00 13.61 1.90
CA ALA A 30 -7.81 13.13 0.78
C ALA A 30 -9.24 13.71 0.81
N LEU A 31 -9.89 13.70 1.97
CA LEU A 31 -11.23 14.28 2.13
C LEU A 31 -11.22 15.81 1.96
N ALA A 32 -10.16 16.49 2.42
CA ALA A 32 -10.00 17.92 2.20
C ALA A 32 -9.82 18.25 0.72
N ALA A 33 -9.02 17.47 -0.01
CA ALA A 33 -8.83 17.61 -1.45
C ALA A 33 -10.15 17.41 -2.22
N ILE A 34 -10.91 16.37 -1.88
CA ILE A 34 -12.23 16.12 -2.47
C ILE A 34 -13.19 17.30 -2.21
N ALA A 35 -13.25 17.78 -0.97
CA ALA A 35 -14.13 18.89 -0.59
C ALA A 35 -13.76 20.19 -1.33
N LEU A 36 -12.47 20.47 -1.49
CA LEU A 36 -11.99 21.64 -2.23
C LEU A 36 -12.27 21.52 -3.73
N GLY A 37 -12.03 20.34 -4.31
CA GLY A 37 -12.31 20.06 -5.71
C GLY A 37 -13.80 20.15 -6.04
N LEU A 38 -14.69 19.68 -5.15
CA LEU A 38 -16.14 19.85 -5.32
C LEU A 38 -16.56 21.33 -5.34
N ARG A 39 -15.91 22.18 -4.52
CA ARG A 39 -16.13 23.63 -4.57
C ARG A 39 -15.64 24.24 -5.89
N ALA A 40 -14.48 23.81 -6.37
CA ALA A 40 -13.95 24.24 -7.66
C ALA A 40 -14.85 23.81 -8.83
N ALA A 41 -15.38 22.58 -8.80
CA ALA A 41 -16.32 22.08 -9.81
C ALA A 41 -17.62 22.92 -9.85
N ARG A 42 -18.16 23.32 -8.70
CA ARG A 42 -19.33 24.22 -8.63
C ARG A 42 -19.04 25.60 -9.24
N HIS A 43 -17.83 26.12 -9.05
CA HIS A 43 -17.42 27.40 -9.64
C HIS A 43 -17.23 27.29 -11.16
N LEU A 44 -16.57 26.22 -11.62
CA LEU A 44 -16.32 25.95 -13.04
C LEU A 44 -17.61 25.68 -13.81
N ALA A 45 -18.64 25.09 -13.20
CA ALA A 45 -19.92 24.86 -13.86
C ALA A 45 -20.56 26.14 -14.45
N ALA A 46 -20.25 27.32 -13.91
CA ALA A 46 -20.75 28.60 -14.41
C ALA A 46 -19.81 29.29 -15.42
N HIS A 47 -18.53 28.93 -15.47
CA HIS A 47 -17.50 29.68 -16.22
C HIS A 47 -16.75 28.84 -17.26
N ASP A 48 -16.59 27.54 -17.01
CA ASP A 48 -15.96 26.58 -17.90
C ASP A 48 -16.57 25.17 -17.68
N PRO A 49 -17.76 24.91 -18.27
CA PRO A 49 -18.45 23.64 -18.11
C PRO A 49 -17.68 22.43 -18.67
N ALA A 50 -16.79 22.64 -19.64
CA ALA A 50 -16.03 21.56 -20.28
C ALA A 50 -15.01 20.94 -19.31
N SER A 51 -14.45 21.74 -18.39
CA SER A 51 -13.49 21.27 -17.38
C SER A 51 -14.12 20.57 -16.17
N VAL A 52 -15.45 20.62 -16.03
CA VAL A 52 -16.16 20.01 -14.89
C VAL A 52 -16.09 18.48 -14.93
N GLY A 53 -16.32 17.88 -16.10
CA GLY A 53 -16.30 16.42 -16.26
C GLY A 53 -14.96 15.79 -15.84
N PRO A 54 -13.81 16.25 -16.38
CA PRO A 54 -12.49 15.77 -15.96
C PRO A 54 -12.19 15.97 -14.48
N LEU A 55 -12.61 17.09 -13.89
CA LEU A 55 -12.41 17.34 -12.46
C LEU A 55 -13.25 16.38 -11.60
N LEU A 56 -14.51 16.14 -11.97
CA LEU A 56 -15.37 15.19 -11.25
C LEU A 56 -14.83 13.76 -11.33
N ALA A 57 -14.34 13.32 -12.50
CA ALA A 57 -13.71 12.01 -12.64
C ALA A 57 -12.49 11.86 -11.70
N ARG A 58 -11.64 12.89 -11.62
CA ARG A 58 -10.49 12.89 -10.69
C ARG A 58 -10.93 12.81 -9.22
N LEU A 59 -12.00 13.52 -8.85
CA LEU A 59 -12.54 13.48 -7.47
C LEU A 59 -13.17 12.13 -7.14
N GLU A 60 -13.78 11.48 -8.13
CA GLU A 60 -14.34 10.13 -7.99
C GLU A 60 -13.22 9.09 -7.78
N ASP A 61 -12.13 9.18 -8.53
CA ASP A 61 -10.93 8.35 -8.31
C ASP A 61 -10.34 8.56 -6.92
N GLU A 62 -10.26 9.81 -6.45
CA GLU A 62 -9.74 10.14 -5.13
C GLU A 62 -10.66 9.66 -4.00
N ALA A 63 -11.98 9.68 -4.22
CA ALA A 63 -12.97 9.13 -3.29
C ALA A 63 -12.91 7.60 -3.20
N HIS A 64 -12.83 6.91 -4.34
CA HIS A 64 -12.57 5.46 -4.37
C HIS A 64 -11.24 5.12 -3.68
N GLY A 65 -10.23 5.97 -3.90
CA GLY A 65 -8.97 5.99 -3.18
C GLY A 65 -9.14 5.92 -1.67
N ALA A 66 -9.80 6.93 -1.10
CA ALA A 66 -10.05 7.04 0.32
C ALA A 66 -10.89 5.87 0.88
N VAL A 67 -11.88 5.38 0.12
CA VAL A 67 -12.71 4.22 0.53
C VAL A 67 -11.87 2.95 0.61
N ASP A 68 -10.99 2.71 -0.35
CA ASP A 68 -10.07 1.57 -0.31
C ASP A 68 -9.11 1.69 0.88
N ASP A 69 -8.65 2.89 1.20
CA ASP A 69 -7.77 3.14 2.35
C ASP A 69 -8.48 2.83 3.67
N VAL A 70 -9.73 3.30 3.84
CA VAL A 70 -10.59 2.94 4.98
C VAL A 70 -10.79 1.43 5.03
N ARG A 71 -11.07 0.78 3.90
CA ARG A 71 -11.27 -0.68 3.86
C ARG A 71 -10.00 -1.44 4.22
N ARG A 72 -8.82 -0.99 3.77
CA ARG A 72 -7.52 -1.57 4.17
C ARG A 72 -7.30 -1.42 5.68
N LEU A 73 -7.59 -0.25 6.24
CA LEU A 73 -7.46 0.02 7.67
C LEU A 73 -8.49 -0.77 8.51
N ALA A 74 -9.74 -0.89 8.02
CA ALA A 74 -10.83 -1.59 8.68
C ALA A 74 -10.77 -3.13 8.53
N SER A 75 -10.16 -3.65 7.46
CA SER A 75 -10.00 -5.10 7.21
C SER A 75 -9.03 -5.80 8.18
N GLY A 76 -8.52 -5.07 9.15
CA GLY A 76 -7.66 -5.56 10.21
C GLY A 76 -6.34 -4.85 10.14
N SER A 77 -5.98 -4.16 11.22
CA SER A 77 -4.64 -3.68 11.51
C SER A 77 -3.66 -4.72 10.99
N CYS A 78 -2.78 -4.33 10.06
CA CYS A 78 -1.76 -5.19 9.43
C CYS A 78 -1.21 -6.34 10.32
N PRO A 79 -1.00 -6.15 11.66
CA PRO A 79 -0.70 -7.25 12.58
C PRO A 79 -1.67 -8.45 12.59
N ALA A 80 -2.99 -8.29 12.49
CA ALA A 80 -3.96 -9.38 12.64
C ALA A 80 -3.98 -10.35 11.45
N VAL A 81 -3.92 -9.83 10.21
CA VAL A 81 -3.83 -10.67 9.01
C VAL A 81 -2.47 -11.37 8.93
N LEU A 82 -1.39 -10.67 9.30
CA LEU A 82 -0.05 -11.25 9.38
C LEU A 82 0.04 -12.32 10.48
N ALA A 83 -0.55 -12.08 11.65
CA ALA A 83 -0.56 -13.06 12.75
C ALA A 83 -1.32 -14.33 12.38
N ARG A 84 -2.39 -14.22 11.57
CA ARG A 84 -3.22 -15.37 11.17
C ARG A 84 -2.69 -16.12 9.97
N LEU A 85 -2.11 -15.43 8.98
CA LEU A 85 -1.76 -16.00 7.67
C LEU A 85 -0.26 -16.00 7.36
N GLY A 86 0.55 -15.34 8.19
CA GLY A 86 1.94 -14.99 7.88
C GLY A 86 2.04 -14.01 6.70
N LEU A 87 3.26 -13.52 6.44
CA LEU A 87 3.51 -12.58 5.35
C LEU A 87 3.07 -13.11 3.98
N ALA A 88 3.47 -14.34 3.64
CA ALA A 88 3.14 -14.93 2.34
C ALA A 88 1.63 -15.16 2.16
N GLY A 89 0.93 -15.58 3.22
CA GLY A 89 -0.53 -15.76 3.19
C GLY A 89 -1.27 -14.43 3.09
N ALA A 90 -0.81 -13.40 3.82
CA ALA A 90 -1.39 -12.06 3.74
C ALA A 90 -1.24 -11.45 2.34
N VAL A 91 -0.07 -11.57 1.72
CA VAL A 91 0.16 -11.09 0.33
C VAL A 91 -0.76 -11.82 -0.66
N ARG A 92 -0.88 -13.14 -0.57
CA ARG A 92 -1.78 -13.92 -1.43
C ARG A 92 -3.23 -13.53 -1.25
N ALA A 93 -3.68 -13.31 -0.02
CA ALA A 93 -5.05 -12.85 0.27
C ALA A 93 -5.32 -11.46 -0.31
N HIS A 94 -4.36 -10.54 -0.21
CA HIS A 94 -4.48 -9.21 -0.80
C HIS A 94 -4.56 -9.26 -2.34
N VAL A 95 -3.71 -10.08 -2.97
CA VAL A 95 -3.73 -10.31 -4.42
C VAL A 95 -5.06 -10.90 -4.89
N ALA A 96 -5.59 -11.90 -4.17
CA ALA A 96 -6.89 -12.47 -4.49
C ALA A 96 -7.99 -11.40 -4.47
N SER A 97 -7.98 -10.52 -3.46
CA SER A 97 -8.93 -9.40 -3.37
C SER A 97 -8.81 -8.41 -4.53
N LEU A 98 -7.61 -8.18 -5.05
CA LEU A 98 -7.40 -7.31 -6.21
C LEU A 98 -7.87 -7.94 -7.52
N ALA A 99 -7.65 -9.24 -7.70
CA ALA A 99 -8.07 -9.98 -8.89
C ALA A 99 -9.59 -9.95 -9.09
N ASP A 100 -10.37 -9.89 -8.01
CA ASP A 100 -11.84 -9.77 -8.08
C ASP A 100 -12.31 -8.40 -8.62
N ARG A 101 -11.47 -7.37 -8.56
CA ARG A 101 -11.86 -5.97 -8.87
C ARG A 101 -11.17 -5.40 -10.11
N HIS A 102 -10.05 -5.98 -10.53
CA HIS A 102 -9.19 -5.40 -11.55
C HIS A 102 -8.66 -6.47 -12.51
N PRO A 103 -8.51 -6.17 -13.81
CA PRO A 103 -8.08 -7.13 -14.83
C PRO A 103 -6.57 -7.44 -14.84
N VAL A 104 -5.84 -7.14 -13.76
CA VAL A 104 -4.38 -7.34 -13.66
C VAL A 104 -4.09 -8.74 -13.13
N ARG A 105 -3.30 -9.52 -13.88
CA ARG A 105 -2.83 -10.83 -13.42
C ARG A 105 -1.60 -10.66 -12.54
N VAL A 106 -1.69 -11.09 -11.29
CA VAL A 106 -0.57 -10.99 -10.33
C VAL A 106 -0.05 -12.37 -9.96
N ASP A 107 1.22 -12.64 -10.29
CA ASP A 107 1.91 -13.87 -9.92
C ASP A 107 2.70 -13.68 -8.62
N VAL A 108 2.39 -14.45 -7.58
CA VAL A 108 3.07 -14.37 -6.28
C VAL A 108 4.03 -15.55 -6.10
N ARG A 109 5.31 -15.26 -5.91
CA ARG A 109 6.35 -16.24 -5.56
C ARG A 109 6.94 -15.88 -4.21
N CYS A 110 6.66 -16.72 -3.21
CA CYS A 110 7.26 -16.57 -1.88
C CYS A 110 8.14 -17.79 -1.63
N ALA A 111 9.43 -17.57 -1.39
CA ALA A 111 10.28 -18.58 -0.76
C ALA A 111 9.81 -18.81 0.69
N ASP A 112 10.31 -19.88 1.31
CA ASP A 112 10.12 -20.07 2.75
C ASP A 112 10.84 -18.95 3.50
N VAL A 113 10.03 -18.02 4.02
CA VAL A 113 10.50 -16.91 4.84
C VAL A 113 10.48 -17.39 6.29
N PRO A 114 11.58 -17.25 7.06
CA PRO A 114 11.60 -17.61 8.47
C PRO A 114 10.68 -16.71 9.30
N ASP A 115 10.55 -16.98 10.58
CA ASP A 115 9.86 -16.06 11.49
C ASP A 115 10.60 -14.72 11.55
N LEU A 116 9.99 -13.70 10.94
CA LEU A 116 10.51 -12.35 10.89
C LEU A 116 9.97 -11.52 12.06
N PRO A 117 10.72 -10.50 12.53
CA PRO A 117 10.16 -9.54 13.46
C PRO A 117 8.89 -8.90 12.89
N VAL A 118 7.89 -8.68 13.74
CA VAL A 118 6.58 -8.12 13.34
C VAL A 118 6.74 -6.83 12.52
N ARG A 119 7.64 -5.93 12.93
CA ARG A 119 7.93 -4.68 12.21
C ARG A 119 8.38 -4.89 10.76
N VAL A 120 9.21 -5.92 10.51
CA VAL A 120 9.70 -6.26 9.17
C VAL A 120 8.58 -6.84 8.32
N GLN A 121 7.74 -7.72 8.90
CA GLN A 121 6.57 -8.27 8.21
C GLN A 121 5.59 -7.17 7.81
N VAL A 122 5.29 -6.25 8.73
CA VAL A 122 4.39 -5.12 8.50
C VAL A 122 4.94 -4.20 7.40
N ALA A 123 6.23 -3.84 7.45
CA ALA A 123 6.87 -3.02 6.43
C ALA A 123 6.82 -3.69 5.05
N ALA A 124 7.21 -4.96 4.96
CA ALA A 124 7.16 -5.74 3.72
C ALA A 124 5.74 -5.80 3.13
N TYR A 125 4.76 -6.14 3.96
CA TYR A 125 3.37 -6.24 3.53
C TYR A 125 2.84 -4.89 3.02
N ARG A 126 3.09 -3.80 3.75
CA ARG A 126 2.65 -2.46 3.34
C ARG A 126 3.33 -2.01 2.04
N ILE A 127 4.62 -2.31 1.86
CA ILE A 127 5.33 -2.03 0.60
C ILE A 127 4.68 -2.78 -0.57
N VAL A 128 4.37 -4.07 -0.39
CA VAL A 128 3.69 -4.87 -1.43
C VAL A 128 2.30 -4.31 -1.76
N CYS A 129 1.48 -3.99 -0.75
CA CYS A 129 0.14 -3.45 -0.97
C CYS A 129 0.16 -2.10 -1.70
N GLU A 130 1.07 -1.21 -1.32
CA GLU A 130 1.22 0.09 -1.97
C GLU A 130 1.72 -0.05 -3.41
N ALA A 131 2.70 -0.91 -3.64
CA ALA A 131 3.18 -1.21 -4.99
C ALA A 131 2.06 -1.77 -5.88
N LEU A 132 1.28 -2.74 -5.39
CA LEU A 132 0.14 -3.29 -6.13
C LEU A 132 -0.97 -2.26 -6.38
N THR A 133 -1.20 -1.35 -5.43
CA THR A 133 -2.14 -0.24 -5.61
C THR A 133 -1.67 0.68 -6.75
N ASN A 134 -0.38 1.01 -6.80
CA ASN A 134 0.19 1.80 -7.89
C ASN A 134 0.08 1.08 -9.24
N VAL A 135 0.30 -0.24 -9.28
CA VAL A 135 0.12 -1.04 -10.51
C VAL A 135 -1.31 -0.90 -11.03
N VAL A 136 -2.28 -1.12 -10.15
CA VAL A 136 -3.71 -1.10 -10.51
C VAL A 136 -4.19 0.28 -10.92
N ARG A 137 -3.74 1.34 -10.22
CA ARG A 137 -4.24 2.71 -10.43
C ARG A 137 -3.48 3.47 -11.52
N HIS A 138 -2.21 3.17 -11.74
CA HIS A 138 -1.33 4.05 -12.51
C HIS A 138 -0.56 3.35 -13.64
N ALA A 139 -0.29 2.05 -13.55
CA ALA A 139 0.64 1.42 -14.49
C ALA A 139 0.01 1.07 -15.86
N GLY A 140 -1.31 0.88 -15.93
CA GLY A 140 -1.94 0.31 -17.14
C GLY A 140 -1.42 -1.10 -17.48
N ALA A 141 -0.88 -1.80 -16.48
CA ALA A 141 -0.24 -3.11 -16.61
C ALA A 141 -1.26 -4.23 -16.84
N ARG A 142 -0.84 -5.30 -17.51
CA ARG A 142 -1.61 -6.55 -17.64
C ARG A 142 -1.07 -7.62 -16.70
N HIS A 143 0.22 -7.58 -16.41
CA HIS A 143 0.90 -8.53 -15.55
C HIS A 143 1.71 -7.82 -14.48
N CYS A 144 1.70 -8.42 -13.30
CA CYS A 144 2.54 -8.03 -12.19
C CYS A 144 3.09 -9.29 -11.52
N SER A 145 4.32 -9.21 -11.02
CA SER A 145 4.92 -10.28 -10.23
C SER A 145 5.35 -9.74 -8.87
N VAL A 146 5.02 -10.49 -7.82
CA VAL A 146 5.48 -10.24 -6.45
C VAL A 146 6.43 -11.36 -6.06
N ARG A 147 7.65 -11.02 -5.68
CA ARG A 147 8.67 -11.97 -5.22
C ARG A 147 9.12 -11.63 -3.81
N LEU A 148 9.00 -12.62 -2.92
CA LEU A 148 9.54 -12.57 -1.56
C LEU A 148 10.63 -13.64 -1.45
N ARG A 149 11.87 -13.23 -1.19
CA ARG A 149 13.02 -14.15 -0.99
C ARG A 149 13.76 -13.80 0.29
N PHE A 150 14.42 -14.79 0.88
CA PHE A 150 15.17 -14.62 2.10
C PHE A 150 16.57 -15.22 1.97
N ASP A 151 17.61 -14.45 2.31
CA ASP A 151 19.03 -14.85 2.29
C ASP A 151 19.82 -14.27 3.49
N GLY A 152 19.13 -14.09 4.63
CA GLY A 152 19.62 -13.31 5.78
C GLY A 152 19.03 -11.90 5.83
N ARG A 153 18.52 -11.41 4.70
CA ARG A 153 17.62 -10.26 4.59
C ARG A 153 16.34 -10.68 3.87
N LEU A 154 15.23 -10.05 4.20
CA LEU A 154 14.01 -10.19 3.41
C LEU A 154 14.11 -9.27 2.19
N HIS A 155 14.05 -9.85 1.00
CA HIS A 155 13.93 -9.06 -0.23
C HIS A 155 12.49 -9.11 -0.72
N VAL A 156 11.95 -7.92 -0.95
CA VAL A 156 10.64 -7.69 -1.53
C VAL A 156 10.85 -7.13 -2.92
N GLU A 157 10.22 -7.72 -3.92
CA GLU A 157 10.27 -7.22 -5.28
C GLU A 157 8.89 -7.27 -5.92
N VAL A 158 8.48 -6.16 -6.52
CA VAL A 158 7.24 -6.04 -7.28
C VAL A 158 7.58 -5.48 -8.65
N VAL A 159 7.21 -6.19 -9.72
CA VAL A 159 7.52 -5.82 -11.11
C VAL A 159 6.26 -5.91 -11.94
N ASP A 160 5.89 -4.82 -12.61
CA ASP A 160 4.80 -4.77 -13.59
C ASP A 160 5.30 -4.59 -15.02
N ASP A 161 4.41 -4.84 -16.00
CA ASP A 161 4.64 -4.66 -17.43
C ASP A 161 3.99 -3.38 -18.00
N GLY A 162 3.72 -2.39 -17.14
CA GLY A 162 2.99 -1.18 -17.48
C GLY A 162 3.84 -0.07 -18.11
N VAL A 163 3.37 1.18 -17.99
CA VAL A 163 4.00 2.37 -18.58
C VAL A 163 5.30 2.80 -17.88
N GLY A 164 5.59 2.24 -16.70
CA GLY A 164 6.78 2.55 -15.91
C GLY A 164 6.67 3.81 -15.07
N LEU A 165 7.80 4.23 -14.49
CA LEU A 165 7.88 5.44 -13.68
C LEU A 165 7.69 6.67 -14.57
N VAL A 166 6.62 7.41 -14.36
CA VAL A 166 6.43 8.70 -15.02
C VAL A 166 7.29 9.75 -14.29
N PRO A 167 8.18 10.47 -14.99
CA PRO A 167 8.97 11.54 -14.37
C PRO A 167 8.05 12.68 -13.92
N ASP A 168 7.84 12.73 -12.61
CA ASP A 168 7.41 13.85 -11.74
C ASP A 168 6.41 14.90 -12.30
N GLN A 169 5.19 14.88 -11.77
CA GLN A 169 4.32 16.05 -11.60
C GLN A 169 3.91 16.26 -10.12
N GLY A 170 4.82 15.95 -9.20
CA GLY A 170 4.61 15.99 -7.76
C GLY A 170 4.74 14.59 -7.17
N GLY A 171 5.94 14.23 -6.75
CA GLY A 171 6.30 12.95 -6.13
C GLY A 171 5.17 12.33 -5.32
N GLY A 172 4.53 11.30 -5.88
CA GLY A 172 3.36 10.68 -5.29
C GLY A 172 3.65 10.18 -3.87
N VAL A 173 2.71 10.43 -2.95
CA VAL A 173 2.77 10.02 -1.54
C VAL A 173 3.08 8.53 -1.40
N GLY A 174 2.62 7.71 -2.35
CA GLY A 174 2.85 6.27 -2.38
C GLY A 174 4.32 5.85 -2.41
N LEU A 175 5.14 6.40 -3.32
CA LEU A 175 6.57 6.05 -3.41
C LEU A 175 7.35 6.52 -2.18
N GLY A 176 7.02 7.71 -1.65
CA GLY A 176 7.59 8.22 -0.41
C GLY A 176 7.29 7.30 0.77
N SER A 177 6.03 6.90 0.93
CA SER A 177 5.59 6.03 2.03
C SER A 177 6.26 4.65 2.01
N MET A 178 6.51 4.05 0.84
CA MET A 178 7.22 2.78 0.73
C MET A 178 8.68 2.91 1.15
N ARG A 179 9.34 3.98 0.70
CA ARG A 179 10.74 4.26 1.03
C ARG A 179 10.93 4.50 2.52
N ASP A 180 10.03 5.26 3.14
CA ASP A 180 10.14 5.60 4.56
C ASP A 180 9.89 4.36 5.45
N ARG A 181 8.92 3.51 5.10
CA ARG A 181 8.69 2.23 5.78
C ARG A 181 9.89 1.28 5.71
N ALA A 182 10.60 1.24 4.58
CA ALA A 182 11.82 0.46 4.47
C ALA A 182 12.91 1.01 5.40
N ARG A 183 13.07 2.34 5.45
CA ARG A 183 14.05 3.01 6.32
C ARG A 183 13.76 2.82 7.81
N GLU A 184 12.48 2.87 8.22
CA GLU A 184 12.05 2.66 9.61
C GLU A 184 12.52 1.32 10.18
N VAL A 185 12.67 0.30 9.34
CA VAL A 185 13.19 -1.02 9.74
C VAL A 185 14.68 -1.20 9.43
N GLY A 186 15.40 -0.12 9.10
CA GLY A 186 16.83 -0.16 8.74
C GLY A 186 17.12 -0.79 7.37
N GLY A 187 16.11 -0.86 6.50
CA GLY A 187 16.19 -1.42 5.16
C GLY A 187 16.52 -0.41 4.08
N THR A 188 16.63 -0.92 2.86
CA THR A 188 16.79 -0.12 1.64
C THR A 188 15.58 -0.30 0.73
N TRP A 189 15.34 0.68 -0.13
CA TRP A 189 14.25 0.67 -1.10
C TRP A 189 14.69 1.38 -2.38
N ARG A 190 14.25 0.87 -3.53
CA ARG A 190 14.48 1.45 -4.85
C ARG A 190 13.26 1.28 -5.73
N ALA A 191 13.05 2.25 -6.60
CA ALA A 191 12.13 2.18 -7.73
C ALA A 191 12.91 2.44 -9.01
N GLU A 192 12.75 1.57 -10.00
CA GLU A 192 13.51 1.56 -11.24
C GLU A 192 12.57 1.24 -12.41
N HIS A 193 12.95 1.61 -13.63
CA HIS A 193 12.28 1.07 -14.80
C HIS A 193 12.62 -0.42 -14.94
N ALA A 194 11.60 -1.25 -15.19
CA ALA A 194 11.81 -2.67 -15.43
C ALA A 194 12.34 -2.90 -16.86
N ALA A 195 13.25 -3.86 -17.01
CA ALA A 195 13.90 -4.16 -18.29
C ALA A 195 12.92 -4.61 -19.40
N ALA A 196 11.75 -5.14 -19.01
CA ALA A 196 10.70 -5.58 -19.93
C ALA A 196 9.65 -4.48 -20.23
N GLY A 197 9.87 -3.24 -19.76
CA GLY A 197 8.82 -2.23 -19.62
C GLY A 197 8.19 -2.28 -18.24
N GLY A 198 7.59 -1.18 -17.79
CA GLY A 198 6.95 -1.08 -16.46
C GLY A 198 7.85 -0.61 -15.33
N THR A 199 7.37 -0.78 -14.11
CA THR A 199 8.06 -0.38 -12.87
C THR A 199 8.57 -1.59 -12.12
N ARG A 200 9.78 -1.46 -11.56
CA ARG A 200 10.35 -2.38 -10.59
C ARG A 200 10.50 -1.67 -9.25
N ILE A 201 9.79 -2.16 -8.25
CA ILE A 201 9.97 -1.80 -6.84
C ILE A 201 10.77 -2.90 -6.16
N ALA A 202 11.86 -2.53 -5.48
CA ALA A 202 12.69 -3.46 -4.73
C ALA A 202 12.99 -2.91 -3.32
N ALA A 203 12.86 -3.75 -2.30
CA ALA A 203 13.23 -3.42 -0.93
C ALA A 203 14.02 -4.56 -0.28
N GLU A 204 15.02 -4.20 0.51
CA GLU A 204 15.84 -5.15 1.29
C GLU A 204 15.70 -4.81 2.77
N LEU A 205 15.08 -5.70 3.55
CA LEU A 205 14.75 -5.46 4.94
C LEU A 205 15.58 -6.39 5.85
N PRO A 206 16.37 -5.87 6.80
CA PRO A 206 17.16 -6.68 7.71
C PRO A 206 16.32 -7.36 8.78
N LEU A 207 16.80 -8.49 9.31
CA LEU A 207 16.22 -9.16 10.48
C LEU A 207 16.38 -8.34 11.76
N ALA A 208 17.52 -7.68 11.93
CA ALA A 208 17.73 -6.74 13.02
C ALA A 208 17.29 -5.37 12.53
N GLY A 209 16.02 -5.01 12.77
CA GLY A 209 15.65 -3.60 12.60
C GLY A 209 16.53 -2.77 13.52
N GLY A 210 17.14 -1.72 12.97
CA GLY A 210 18.10 -0.86 13.66
C GLY A 210 17.63 -0.48 15.06
N ALA A 211 18.60 -0.49 15.97
CA ALA A 211 18.44 -0.07 17.37
C ALA A 211 17.92 1.37 17.47
#